data_AF-A0A529JYL4-F1
#
_entry.id   AF-A0A529JYL4-F1
#
_cell.length_a   1.000
_cell.length_b   1.000
_cell.length_c   1.000
_cell.angle_alpha   90.00
_cell.angle_beta   90.00
_cell.angle_gamma   90.00
#
_symmetry.space_group_name_H-M   'P 1'
#
loop_
_entity.id
_entity.type
_entity.pdbx_description
1 polymer ?
#
loop_
_entity_poly.entity_id
_entity_poly.type
_entity_poly.pdbx_seq_one_letter_code
_entity_poly.pdbx_strand_id
1 'polypeptide(L)'
;HNMRTLDHVPEAKRLRIAEETMDIYAPLAGRMGMQGMREELEEIAFRFINPEAYRAVTARLAEIFERNKDVLSEIERALSTLFEKYAIKAEVKSRQKKPWSVFRKMEAKALSFEQLSDIFGFRVVVDTVEDCYRALGAIHTTWSMVPGRFKDYISTPKQNDYRSIHTTIVGP
;
A
#
# COMPACT_ATOMS: atom_id res chain seq x y z
N HIS A 1 12.23 18.14 -2.50
CA HIS A 1 12.30 19.09 -3.63
C HIS A 1 13.27 18.57 -4.70
N ASN A 2 14.56 18.40 -4.40
CA ASN A 2 15.58 17.95 -5.37
C ASN A 2 15.20 16.69 -6.18
N MET A 3 14.61 15.68 -5.53
CA MET A 3 14.13 14.48 -6.23
C MET A 3 13.03 14.79 -7.25
N ARG A 4 12.10 15.70 -6.94
CA ARG A 4 11.02 16.10 -7.86
C ARG A 4 11.52 16.84 -9.10
N THR A 5 12.73 17.40 -9.04
CA THR A 5 13.38 18.15 -10.13
C THR A 5 14.58 17.40 -10.71
N LEU A 6 14.71 16.09 -10.45
CA LEU A 6 15.88 15.30 -10.85
C LEU A 6 16.03 15.22 -12.37
N ASP A 7 14.94 15.39 -13.12
CA ASP A 7 14.92 15.48 -14.59
C ASP A 7 15.75 16.66 -15.15
N HIS A 8 16.07 17.67 -14.34
CA HIS A 8 16.91 18.81 -14.75
C HIS A 8 18.38 18.65 -14.37
N VAL A 9 18.73 17.62 -13.61
CA VAL A 9 20.12 17.32 -13.23
C VAL A 9 20.83 16.60 -14.40
N PRO A 10 22.15 16.76 -14.61
CA PRO A 10 22.87 15.97 -15.63
C PRO A 10 22.71 14.47 -15.44
N GLU A 11 22.51 13.71 -16.52
CA GLU A 11 22.22 12.28 -16.51
C GLU A 11 23.20 11.46 -15.67
N ALA A 12 24.50 11.75 -15.81
CA ALA A 12 25.58 11.10 -15.05
C ALA A 12 25.44 11.23 -13.52
N LYS A 13 24.68 12.23 -13.02
CA LYS A 13 24.43 12.41 -11.58
C LYS A 13 23.07 11.86 -11.13
N ARG A 14 22.12 11.64 -12.05
CA ARG A 14 20.75 11.23 -11.68
C ARG A 14 20.73 9.87 -11.01
N LEU A 15 21.42 8.89 -11.59
CA LEU A 15 21.48 7.53 -11.05
C LEU A 15 22.04 7.53 -9.64
N ARG A 16 23.22 8.14 -9.43
CA ARG A 16 23.86 8.25 -8.12
C ARG A 16 22.95 8.88 -7.05
N ILE A 17 22.25 9.97 -7.39
CA ILE A 17 21.33 10.65 -6.46
C ILE A 17 20.11 9.78 -6.16
N ALA A 18 19.59 9.06 -7.15
CA ALA A 18 18.48 8.15 -6.99
C ALA A 18 18.84 6.96 -6.09
N GLU A 19 20.02 6.35 -6.30
CA GLU A 19 20.56 5.27 -5.46
C GLU A 19 20.76 5.73 -4.01
N GLU A 20 21.43 6.86 -3.80
CA GLU A 20 21.59 7.46 -2.46
C GLU A 20 20.24 7.71 -1.78
N THR A 21 19.25 8.16 -2.56
CA THR A 21 17.89 8.35 -2.06
C THR A 21 17.22 7.06 -1.65
N MET A 22 17.40 6.00 -2.42
CA MET A 22 16.84 4.68 -2.09
C MET A 22 17.50 4.06 -0.85
N ASP A 23 18.82 4.23 -0.72
CA ASP A 23 19.61 3.56 0.32
C ASP A 23 19.60 4.32 1.65
N ILE A 24 19.54 5.66 1.61
CA ILE A 24 19.70 6.51 2.79
C ILE A 24 18.42 7.28 3.11
N TYR A 25 17.96 8.13 2.18
CA TYR A 25 16.92 9.12 2.48
C TYR A 25 15.52 8.50 2.63
N ALA A 26 15.13 7.56 1.76
CA ALA A 26 13.85 6.87 1.87
C ALA A 26 13.73 6.03 3.16
N PRO A 27 14.73 5.21 3.55
CA PRO A 27 14.72 4.50 4.84
C PRO A 27 14.70 5.44 6.04
N LEU A 28 15.41 6.58 5.98
CA LEU A 28 15.36 7.60 7.03
C LEU A 28 13.96 8.18 7.19
N ALA A 29 13.32 8.60 6.09
CA ALA A 29 11.93 9.08 6.11
C ALA A 29 10.97 8.02 6.70
N GLY A 30 11.16 6.74 6.35
CA GLY A 30 10.38 5.64 6.90
C GLY A 30 10.51 5.48 8.42
N ARG A 31 11.74 5.60 8.94
CA ARG A 31 12.03 5.55 10.39
C ARG A 31 11.43 6.72 11.14
N MET A 32 11.38 7.90 10.52
CA MET A 32 10.74 9.10 11.07
C MET A 32 9.20 9.09 10.97
N GLY A 33 8.59 8.00 10.50
CA GLY A 33 7.13 7.93 10.34
C GLY A 33 6.59 8.69 9.12
N MET A 34 7.47 9.29 8.30
CA MET A 34 7.12 10.10 7.13
C MET A 34 6.82 9.21 5.90
N GLN A 35 5.81 8.33 6.01
CA GLN A 35 5.51 7.33 4.99
C GLN A 35 5.20 7.94 3.61
N GLY A 36 4.45 9.05 3.55
CA GLY A 36 4.15 9.70 2.28
C GLY A 36 5.41 10.21 1.57
N MET A 37 6.36 10.79 2.32
CA MET A 37 7.64 11.24 1.77
C MET A 37 8.49 10.05 1.34
N ARG A 38 8.57 9.00 2.16
CA ARG A 38 9.28 7.77 1.79
C ARG A 38 8.75 7.19 0.48
N GLU A 39 7.43 7.01 0.36
CA GLU A 39 6.81 6.42 -0.82
C GLU A 39 7.07 7.26 -2.07
N GLU A 40 7.04 8.59 -1.94
CA GLU A 40 7.38 9.51 -3.04
C GLU A 40 8.87 9.41 -3.43
N LEU A 41 9.79 9.41 -2.47
CA LEU A 41 11.22 9.29 -2.73
C LEU A 41 11.54 7.96 -3.43
N GLU A 42 10.96 6.85 -2.94
CA GLU A 42 11.09 5.52 -3.54
C GLU A 42 10.55 5.50 -4.98
N GLU A 43 9.38 6.09 -5.23
CA GLU A 43 8.75 6.12 -6.55
C GLU A 43 9.56 6.92 -7.57
N ILE A 44 10.08 8.09 -7.17
CA ILE A 44 10.93 8.90 -8.05
C ILE A 44 12.26 8.19 -8.28
N ALA A 45 12.93 7.71 -7.23
CA ALA A 45 14.22 7.04 -7.36
C ALA A 45 14.13 5.80 -8.28
N PHE A 46 13.06 5.01 -8.16
CA PHE A 46 12.85 3.82 -8.99
C PHE A 46 12.84 4.15 -10.50
N ARG A 47 12.27 5.28 -10.90
CA ARG A 47 12.25 5.74 -12.30
C ARG A 47 13.64 5.89 -12.90
N PHE A 48 14.63 6.29 -12.09
CA PHE A 48 16.00 6.53 -12.55
C PHE A 48 16.92 5.33 -12.33
N ILE A 49 16.71 4.54 -11.28
CA ILE A 49 17.51 3.34 -11.00
C ILE A 49 17.20 2.23 -12.00
N ASN A 50 15.91 1.99 -12.29
CA ASN A 50 15.51 0.96 -13.24
C ASN A 50 14.31 1.43 -14.08
N PRO A 51 14.56 2.25 -15.12
CA PRO A 51 13.50 2.83 -15.94
C PRO A 51 12.63 1.79 -16.66
N GLU A 52 13.23 0.67 -17.07
CA GLU A 52 12.52 -0.40 -17.76
C GLU A 52 11.54 -1.12 -16.82
N ALA A 53 12.02 -1.56 -15.65
CA ALA A 53 11.16 -2.19 -14.65
C ALA A 53 10.08 -1.24 -14.16
N TYR A 54 10.40 0.05 -13.96
CA TYR A 54 9.41 1.06 -13.61
C TYR A 54 8.29 1.16 -14.64
N ARG A 55 8.62 1.23 -15.94
CA ARG A 55 7.63 1.26 -17.02
C ARG A 55 6.79 -0.01 -17.06
N ALA A 56 7.44 -1.18 -17.00
CA ALA A 56 6.75 -2.47 -17.06
C ALA A 56 5.77 -2.67 -15.89
N VAL A 57 6.23 -2.42 -14.65
CA VAL A 57 5.39 -2.55 -13.45
C VAL A 57 4.26 -1.54 -13.46
N THR A 58 4.53 -0.28 -13.83
CA THR A 58 3.50 0.77 -13.85
C THR A 58 2.42 0.47 -14.89
N ALA A 59 2.80 0.07 -16.11
CA ALA A 59 1.86 -0.31 -17.15
C ALA A 59 1.00 -1.51 -16.72
N ARG A 60 1.63 -2.54 -16.13
CA ARG A 60 0.92 -3.72 -15.64
C ARG A 60 -0.06 -3.39 -14.52
N LEU A 61 0.33 -2.53 -13.58
CA LEU A 61 -0.54 -2.06 -12.51
C LEU A 61 -1.75 -1.27 -13.02
N ALA A 62 -1.56 -0.44 -14.06
CA ALA A 62 -2.63 0.31 -14.68
C ALA A 62 -3.64 -0.61 -15.39
N GLU A 63 -3.15 -1.61 -16.15
CA GLU A 63 -4.01 -2.60 -16.81
C GLU A 63 -4.83 -3.41 -15.80
N ILE A 64 -4.18 -3.88 -14.72
CA ILE A 64 -4.87 -4.62 -13.66
C ILE A 64 -5.89 -3.74 -12.95
N PHE A 65 -5.58 -2.47 -12.69
CA PHE A 65 -6.54 -1.54 -12.08
C PHE A 65 -7.77 -1.36 -12.96
N GLU A 66 -7.58 -1.07 -14.25
CA GLU A 66 -8.69 -0.84 -15.17
C GLU A 66 -9.59 -2.07 -15.29
N ARG A 67 -8.99 -3.26 -15.40
CA ARG A 67 -9.73 -4.52 -15.48
C ARG A 67 -10.54 -4.84 -14.23
N ASN A 68 -10.10 -4.38 -13.05
CA ASN A 68 -10.73 -4.74 -11.77
C ASN A 68 -11.50 -3.56 -11.14
N LYS A 69 -11.67 -2.45 -11.85
CA LYS A 69 -12.29 -1.23 -11.31
C LYS A 69 -13.68 -1.49 -10.72
N ASP A 70 -14.51 -2.26 -11.42
CA ASP A 70 -15.86 -2.60 -10.96
C ASP A 70 -15.81 -3.46 -9.69
N VAL A 71 -14.97 -4.50 -9.68
CA VAL A 71 -14.75 -5.36 -8.50
C VAL A 71 -14.26 -4.56 -7.29
N LEU A 72 -13.34 -3.62 -7.49
CA LEU A 72 -12.87 -2.75 -6.41
C LEU A 72 -14.01 -1.88 -5.85
N SER A 73 -14.85 -1.32 -6.72
CA SER A 73 -16.02 -0.54 -6.32
C SER A 73 -17.07 -1.40 -5.60
N GLU A 74 -17.25 -2.65 -6.02
CA GLU A 74 -18.15 -3.59 -5.37
C GLU A 74 -17.68 -3.94 -3.96
N ILE A 75 -16.38 -4.18 -3.78
CA ILE A 75 -15.80 -4.45 -2.45
C ILE A 75 -15.91 -3.20 -1.55
N GLU A 76 -15.63 -2.00 -2.06
CA GLU A 76 -15.82 -0.75 -1.30
C GLU A 76 -17.26 -0.59 -0.82
N ARG A 77 -18.24 -0.87 -1.71
CA ARG A 77 -19.66 -0.81 -1.38
C ARG A 77 -20.03 -1.89 -0.35
N ALA A 78 -19.59 -3.13 -0.53
CA ALA A 78 -19.86 -4.23 0.38
C ALA A 78 -19.33 -3.95 1.80
N LEU A 79 -18.10 -3.41 1.91
CA LEU A 79 -17.53 -2.98 3.19
C LEU A 79 -18.32 -1.82 3.80
N SER A 80 -18.69 -0.82 3.00
CA SER A 80 -19.46 0.33 3.49
C SER A 80 -20.83 -0.08 4.02
N THR A 81 -21.58 -0.90 3.26
CA THR A 81 -22.87 -1.45 3.70
C THR A 81 -22.74 -2.34 4.93
N LEU A 82 -21.64 -3.11 5.05
CA LEU A 82 -21.37 -3.87 6.26
C LEU A 82 -21.23 -2.95 7.47
N PHE A 83 -20.46 -1.87 7.38
CA PHE A 83 -20.27 -0.96 8.51
C PHE A 83 -21.55 -0.21 8.88
N GLU A 84 -22.38 0.17 7.90
CA GLU A 84 -23.71 0.72 8.15
C GLU A 84 -24.60 -0.24 8.95
N LYS A 85 -24.63 -1.54 8.57
CA LYS A 85 -25.39 -2.58 9.28
C LYS A 85 -24.97 -2.71 10.75
N TYR A 86 -23.69 -2.54 11.05
CA TYR A 86 -23.15 -2.63 12.41
C TYR A 86 -23.12 -1.28 13.15
N ALA A 87 -23.70 -0.23 12.55
CA ALA A 87 -23.70 1.14 13.06
C ALA A 87 -22.28 1.65 13.38
N ILE A 88 -21.31 1.34 12.52
CA ILE A 88 -19.92 1.78 12.61
C ILE A 88 -19.72 2.90 11.59
N LYS A 89 -19.35 4.09 12.05
CA LYS A 89 -19.00 5.21 11.16
C LYS A 89 -17.59 4.98 10.63
N ALA A 90 -17.49 4.52 9.39
CA ALA A 90 -16.22 4.18 8.75
C ALA A 90 -16.14 4.79 7.34
N GLU A 91 -14.96 5.31 6.99
CA GLU A 91 -14.63 5.68 5.62
C GLU A 91 -13.82 4.54 4.97
N VAL A 92 -14.35 3.97 3.88
CA VAL A 92 -13.68 2.92 3.12
C VAL A 92 -13.09 3.51 1.85
N LYS A 93 -11.80 3.28 1.62
CA LYS A 93 -11.10 3.68 0.40
C LYS A 93 -10.20 2.55 -0.10
N SER A 94 -10.30 2.20 -1.37
CA SER A 94 -9.28 1.38 -2.02
C SER A 94 -7.93 2.11 -2.03
N ARG A 95 -6.88 1.33 -1.88
CA ARG A 95 -5.49 1.76 -1.89
C ARG A 95 -4.72 0.86 -2.83
N GLN A 96 -4.25 1.45 -3.93
CA GLN A 96 -3.29 0.80 -4.80
C GLN A 96 -1.89 0.87 -4.19
N LYS A 97 -1.16 -0.24 -4.23
CA LYS A 97 0.26 -0.26 -3.87
C LYS A 97 1.07 0.48 -4.93
N LYS A 98 2.09 1.23 -4.49
CA LYS A 98 3.00 1.97 -5.36
C LYS A 98 3.92 1.03 -6.16
N PRO A 99 4.35 1.41 -7.38
CA PRO A 99 5.16 0.55 -8.26
C PRO A 99 6.41 -0.01 -7.59
N TRP A 100 7.14 0.78 -6.81
CA TRP A 100 8.34 0.30 -6.10
C TRP A 100 8.03 -0.82 -5.09
N SER A 101 6.98 -0.66 -4.28
CA SER A 101 6.55 -1.66 -3.31
C SER A 101 6.11 -2.97 -3.99
N VAL A 102 5.55 -2.85 -5.19
CA VAL A 102 5.12 -3.96 -6.04
C VAL A 102 6.37 -4.66 -6.60
N PHE A 103 7.26 -3.92 -7.27
CA PHE A 103 8.53 -4.43 -7.79
C PHE A 103 9.35 -5.19 -6.74
N ARG A 104 9.58 -4.57 -5.58
CA ARG A 104 10.32 -5.21 -4.47
C ARG A 104 9.71 -6.53 -3.99
N LYS A 105 8.38 -6.65 -4.04
CA LYS A 105 7.71 -7.90 -3.66
C LYS A 105 7.87 -8.98 -4.72
N MET A 106 7.90 -8.63 -6.01
CA MET A 106 8.19 -9.59 -7.08
C MET A 106 9.58 -10.16 -6.92
N GLU A 107 10.56 -9.28 -6.73
CA GLU A 107 11.96 -9.66 -6.60
C GLU A 107 12.19 -10.55 -5.37
N ALA A 108 11.65 -10.16 -4.21
CA ALA A 108 11.85 -10.91 -2.97
C ALA A 108 11.14 -12.27 -2.93
N LYS A 109 10.09 -12.47 -3.72
CA LYS A 109 9.28 -13.70 -3.67
C LYS A 109 9.35 -14.56 -4.93
N ALA A 110 9.99 -14.08 -6.01
CA ALA A 110 9.93 -14.70 -7.34
C ALA A 110 8.50 -15.02 -7.80
N LEU A 111 7.50 -14.27 -7.32
CA LEU A 111 6.08 -14.50 -7.60
C LEU A 111 5.56 -13.54 -8.67
N SER A 112 4.76 -14.09 -9.58
CA SER A 112 3.80 -13.35 -10.39
C SER A 112 2.72 -12.74 -9.50
N PHE A 113 2.32 -11.49 -9.77
CA PHE A 113 1.15 -10.89 -9.13
C PHE A 113 -0.14 -11.49 -9.71
N GLU A 114 -0.50 -12.68 -9.24
CA GLU A 114 -1.72 -13.36 -9.69
C GLU A 114 -2.93 -12.93 -8.88
N GLN A 115 -2.73 -12.50 -7.64
CA GLN A 115 -3.83 -12.23 -6.70
C GLN A 115 -4.08 -10.73 -6.52
N LEU A 116 -5.35 -10.34 -6.56
CA LEU A 116 -5.82 -8.97 -6.33
C LEU A 116 -5.32 -8.41 -4.97
N SER A 117 -5.27 -9.26 -3.94
CA SER A 117 -4.81 -8.94 -2.58
C SER A 117 -3.34 -8.52 -2.49
N ASP A 118 -2.54 -8.89 -3.49
CA ASP A 118 -1.13 -8.50 -3.54
C ASP A 118 -0.90 -7.13 -4.15
N ILE A 119 -1.91 -6.55 -4.83
CA ILE A 119 -1.85 -5.25 -5.50
C ILE A 119 -2.71 -4.21 -4.79
N PHE A 120 -3.93 -4.59 -4.42
CA PHE A 120 -4.90 -3.72 -3.78
C PHE A 120 -5.02 -4.01 -2.29
N GLY A 121 -5.35 -2.98 -1.54
CA GLY A 121 -5.85 -3.10 -0.17
C GLY A 121 -6.98 -2.11 0.03
N PHE A 122 -7.80 -2.32 1.04
CA PHE A 122 -8.85 -1.40 1.42
C PHE A 122 -8.46 -0.78 2.77
N ARG A 123 -8.48 0.54 2.82
CA ARG A 123 -8.27 1.31 4.03
C ARG A 123 -9.63 1.62 4.62
N VAL A 124 -9.82 1.22 5.87
CA VAL A 124 -10.97 1.58 6.68
C VAL A 124 -10.47 2.58 7.72
N VAL A 125 -11.04 3.77 7.74
CA VAL A 125 -10.73 4.83 8.73
C VAL A 125 -11.93 5.01 9.62
N VAL A 126 -11.70 5.01 10.93
CA VAL A 126 -12.72 5.15 11.98
C VAL A 126 -12.25 6.15 13.03
N ASP A 127 -13.17 6.62 13.87
CA ASP A 127 -12.92 7.71 14.82
C ASP A 127 -12.17 7.22 16.09
N THR A 128 -12.34 5.96 16.50
CA THR A 128 -11.78 5.44 17.76
C THR A 128 -11.05 4.10 17.63
N VAL A 129 -10.21 3.78 18.61
CA VAL A 129 -9.55 2.45 18.69
C VAL A 129 -10.58 1.34 18.90
N GLU A 130 -11.63 1.59 19.67
CA GLU A 130 -12.73 0.63 19.86
C GLU A 130 -13.39 0.29 18.52
N ASP A 131 -13.68 1.31 17.71
CA ASP A 131 -14.25 1.12 16.38
C ASP A 131 -13.33 0.34 15.43
N CYS A 132 -12.01 0.40 15.59
CA CYS A 132 -11.09 -0.44 14.82
C CYS A 132 -11.34 -1.92 15.09
N TYR A 133 -11.52 -2.30 16.35
CA TYR A 133 -11.79 -3.70 16.73
C TYR A 133 -13.22 -4.11 16.41
N ARG A 134 -14.21 -3.20 16.52
CA ARG A 134 -15.58 -3.46 16.05
C ARG A 134 -15.63 -3.69 14.54
N ALA A 135 -14.92 -2.87 13.76
CA ALA A 135 -14.80 -3.03 12.33
C ALA A 135 -14.14 -4.36 11.96
N LEU A 136 -13.05 -4.73 12.67
CA LEU A 136 -12.42 -6.03 12.51
C LEU A 136 -13.41 -7.18 12.76
N GLY A 137 -14.17 -7.11 13.86
CA GLY A 137 -15.17 -8.12 14.21
C GLY A 137 -16.27 -8.24 13.15
N ALA A 138 -16.80 -7.12 12.66
CA ALA A 138 -17.79 -7.11 11.58
C ALA A 138 -17.24 -7.79 10.31
N ILE A 139 -16.00 -7.47 9.92
CA ILE A 139 -15.33 -8.07 8.76
C ILE A 139 -15.15 -9.59 8.97
N HIS A 140 -14.55 -10.01 10.09
CA HIS A 140 -14.20 -11.42 10.33
C HIS A 140 -15.40 -12.33 10.58
N THR A 141 -16.54 -11.76 11.00
CA THR A 141 -17.80 -12.51 11.12
C THR A 141 -18.55 -12.65 9.79
N THR A 142 -18.25 -11.78 8.83
CA THR A 142 -18.86 -11.79 7.49
C THR A 142 -18.03 -12.58 6.49
N TRP A 143 -16.71 -12.45 6.55
CA TRP A 143 -15.76 -13.08 5.64
C TRP A 143 -14.63 -13.79 6.38
N SER A 144 -14.27 -14.97 5.89
CA SER A 144 -13.19 -15.77 6.46
C SER A 144 -11.85 -15.07 6.32
N MET A 145 -11.12 -14.93 7.43
CA MET A 145 -9.75 -14.43 7.42
C MET A 145 -8.77 -15.48 6.86
N VAL A 146 -7.72 -15.01 6.20
CA VAL A 146 -6.63 -15.87 5.71
C VAL A 146 -5.62 -16.10 6.86
N PRO A 147 -5.42 -17.34 7.33
CA PRO A 147 -4.48 -17.63 8.42
C PRO A 147 -3.07 -17.10 8.15
N GLY A 148 -2.43 -16.58 9.20
CA GLY A 148 -1.08 -16.00 9.12
C GLY A 148 -1.00 -14.64 8.42
N ARG A 149 -2.12 -14.07 7.95
CA ARG A 149 -2.18 -12.73 7.34
C ARG A 149 -2.92 -11.68 8.18
N PHE A 150 -2.92 -11.87 9.50
CA PHE A 150 -3.41 -10.92 10.48
C PHE A 150 -2.26 -10.30 11.28
N LYS A 151 -2.28 -8.98 11.47
CA LYS A 151 -1.32 -8.24 12.31
C LYS A 151 -2.02 -7.10 13.02
N ASP A 152 -1.89 -7.06 14.34
CA ASP A 152 -2.42 -5.99 15.17
C ASP A 152 -1.29 -5.03 15.57
N TYR A 153 -1.14 -3.95 14.79
CA TYR A 153 -0.18 -2.89 15.13
C TYR A 153 -0.77 -1.83 16.07
N ILE A 154 -2.03 -1.95 16.49
CA ILE A 154 -2.56 -1.10 17.57
C ILE A 154 -1.99 -1.59 18.91
N SER A 155 -2.07 -2.90 19.17
CA SER A 155 -1.51 -3.50 20.39
C SER A 155 0.02 -3.66 20.34
N THR A 156 0.59 -3.87 19.14
CA THR A 156 2.04 -3.94 18.93
C THR A 156 2.52 -2.90 17.91
N PRO A 157 2.61 -1.61 18.29
CA PRO A 157 3.04 -0.55 17.38
C PRO A 157 4.41 -0.84 16.78
N LYS A 158 4.62 -0.41 15.53
CA LYS A 158 5.96 -0.47 14.93
C LYS A 158 6.89 0.54 15.59
N GLN A 159 8.19 0.40 15.33
CA GLN A 159 9.23 1.32 15.84
C GLN A 159 8.99 2.80 15.50
N ASN A 160 8.26 3.09 14.43
CA ASN A 160 7.88 4.45 14.02
C ASN A 160 6.50 4.90 14.52
N ASP A 161 6.00 4.28 15.59
CA ASP A 161 4.68 4.48 16.20
C ASP A 161 3.49 4.28 15.24
N TYR A 162 3.71 3.53 14.14
CA TYR A 162 2.63 3.18 13.23
C TYR A 162 1.63 2.22 13.90
N ARG A 163 0.35 2.62 13.91
CA ARG A 163 -0.77 1.87 14.49
C ARG A 163 -1.87 1.64 13.46
N SER A 164 -2.25 0.37 13.28
CA SER A 164 -3.30 -0.07 12.36
C SER A 164 -3.55 -1.57 12.56
N ILE A 165 -4.74 -2.05 12.24
CA ILE A 165 -4.99 -3.49 12.08
C ILE A 165 -4.83 -3.85 10.61
N HIS A 166 -4.06 -4.91 10.32
CA HIS A 166 -3.90 -5.45 8.98
C HIS A 166 -4.51 -6.84 8.95
N THR A 167 -5.45 -7.09 8.04
CA THR A 167 -6.04 -8.41 7.82
C THR A 167 -6.17 -8.69 6.34
N THR A 168 -5.98 -9.94 5.95
CA THR A 168 -6.39 -10.45 4.62
C THR A 168 -7.58 -11.35 4.83
N ILE A 169 -8.60 -11.19 4.00
CA ILE A 169 -9.82 -12.01 4.01
C ILE A 169 -10.01 -12.67 2.66
N VAL A 170 -10.74 -13.77 2.64
CA VAL A 170 -11.38 -14.29 1.43
C VAL A 170 -12.65 -13.46 1.25
N GLY A 171 -12.54 -12.43 0.40
CA GLY A 171 -13.54 -11.38 0.26
C GLY A 171 -14.84 -11.82 -0.43
N PRO A 172 -15.81 -10.90 -0.51
CA PRO A 172 -17.03 -11.08 -1.30
C PRO A 172 -16.75 -11.22 -2.79
#